data_AF-A0A6G1CAM6-F1
#
_entry.id   AF-A0A6G1CAM6-F1
#
_cell.length_a   1.000
_cell.length_b   1.000
_cell.length_c   1.000
_cell.angle_alpha   90.00
_cell.angle_beta   90.00
_cell.angle_gamma   90.00
#
_symmetry.space_group_name_H-M   'P 1'
#
loop_
_entity.id
_entity.type
_entity.pdbx_description
1 polymer ?
#
loop_
_entity_poly.entity_id
_entity_poly.type
_entity_poly.pdbx_seq_one_letter_code
_entity_poly.pdbx_strand_id
1 'polypeptide(L)'
;MREPRRPLPPRRPLLLLLLSLLFFSVPETAAAPPRTSGRDGGGVASITWMAWPMKCTWLPLPTCGKSHSYDLVSKYHKIWKDTKDAVPAKDVFRKEPISGAIALKGSMKYFDADFFNDSKLREMEDGAKEFNVPAFRDNRKLVALENGGLNNPSALVFKSSWSDESKISEKKSFEYPHTSSVHRPSKDEDIAFMSIIELVELIRTKQVTSRELTDVFLKRLKRYGPVIESVITVTDDLAYKQAKEADDLLEQGKYLGPLHGIPYGLKDIIAVPEYKTTWGSRTFENQVLDIEASVYKRLKSTGAVLVAKLVTGSLAYDDIWFGGRTRNPWNIEEFSTGSSAGPAASTSAGMVPFAIGSETAGSITYPAARCGVTALRPTFGTVARTGVMSISESLDKLGPFCRSAIDCAVVLDAIRGKDAGDPSSREVPIEDPFHIDITQVTVGYLDSAEMEVVYVLSAKGVKLVPFKLNYTVESVQSILNITMDVDMLAHFDNWQREQHDDDFEAQDQWPVELRRARLIPAVDYLQAQRARGKLIKEVKESFTVDAFIGNVTDWELVCLGNLVGMPVAVVPTGFKNVENPPKGSTRRRTTVTTGIYAPPDHDHIALALAMAYQSVTDHHKQRPPIDDLGPGDNIQH
;
A
#
# COMPACT_ATOMS: atom_id res chain seq x y z
N MET A 1 -26.54 55.65 17.05
CA MET A 1 -27.71 54.83 16.67
C MET A 1 -27.29 53.37 16.66
N ARG A 2 -28.17 52.45 17.10
CA ARG A 2 -28.10 50.96 16.99
C ARG A 2 -26.74 50.27 17.24
N GLU A 3 -26.68 49.57 18.37
CA GLU A 3 -25.68 48.54 18.72
C GLU A 3 -25.85 47.22 17.92
N PRO A 4 -24.83 46.33 17.90
CA PRO A 4 -24.91 45.02 17.26
C PRO A 4 -25.77 44.00 18.04
N ARG A 5 -26.36 43.05 17.31
CA ARG A 5 -27.20 41.98 17.89
C ARG A 5 -26.36 40.82 18.45
N ARG A 6 -26.68 40.36 19.67
CA ARG A 6 -26.26 39.04 20.21
C ARG A 6 -27.32 37.96 19.88
N PRO A 7 -26.93 36.66 19.82
CA PRO A 7 -27.84 35.58 19.46
C PRO A 7 -28.76 35.11 20.61
N LEU A 8 -29.81 34.37 20.26
CA LEU A 8 -30.74 33.71 21.18
C LEU A 8 -30.35 32.24 21.46
N PRO A 9 -30.70 31.67 22.63
CA PRO A 9 -30.36 30.29 23.00
C PRO A 9 -31.27 29.23 22.33
N PRO A 10 -30.82 27.98 22.22
CA PRO A 10 -31.57 26.90 21.56
C PRO A 10 -32.74 26.38 22.42
N ARG A 11 -33.83 25.95 21.75
CA ARG A 11 -34.96 25.25 22.37
C ARG A 11 -34.78 23.74 22.28
N ARG A 12 -35.06 23.02 23.38
CA ARG A 12 -35.25 21.56 23.39
C ARG A 12 -36.65 21.21 22.85
N PRO A 13 -36.82 20.15 22.04
CA PRO A 13 -38.05 19.36 22.04
C PRO A 13 -38.06 18.39 23.24
N LEU A 14 -39.24 18.01 23.72
CA LEU A 14 -39.42 17.14 24.89
C LEU A 14 -39.73 15.69 24.46
N LEU A 15 -39.33 14.73 25.29
CA LEU A 15 -39.72 13.33 25.20
C LEU A 15 -41.25 13.17 25.37
N LEU A 16 -41.88 12.26 24.64
CA LEU A 16 -43.28 11.89 24.84
C LEU A 16 -43.45 10.37 24.69
N LEU A 17 -43.83 9.71 25.79
CA LEU A 17 -44.16 8.28 25.81
C LEU A 17 -45.53 8.03 25.18
N LEU A 18 -45.69 6.86 24.56
CA LEU A 18 -46.96 6.14 24.53
C LEU A 18 -46.70 4.66 24.79
N LEU A 19 -47.55 4.05 25.60
CA LEU A 19 -47.33 2.73 26.18
C LEU A 19 -48.61 1.91 26.04
N SER A 20 -48.53 0.73 25.41
CA SER A 20 -49.66 -0.19 25.28
C SER A 20 -49.19 -1.65 25.35
N LEU A 21 -49.09 -2.13 26.58
CA LEU A 21 -49.27 -3.53 26.98
C LEU A 21 -50.64 -4.06 26.46
N LEU A 22 -50.94 -5.35 26.30
CA LEU A 22 -50.35 -6.61 26.80
C LEU A 22 -50.91 -7.78 25.96
N PHE A 23 -50.26 -8.95 25.92
CA PHE A 23 -50.80 -10.22 26.47
C PHE A 23 -49.81 -11.39 26.37
N PHE A 24 -50.00 -12.41 27.23
CA PHE A 24 -49.09 -13.55 27.48
C PHE A 24 -49.42 -14.79 26.63
N SER A 25 -48.42 -15.67 26.42
CA SER A 25 -48.45 -17.07 26.94
C SER A 25 -47.13 -17.83 26.72
N VAL A 26 -46.62 -18.46 27.78
CA VAL A 26 -45.57 -19.50 27.83
C VAL A 26 -45.91 -20.42 29.01
N PRO A 27 -46.16 -21.73 28.78
CA PRO A 27 -45.21 -22.83 29.12
C PRO A 27 -45.20 -23.94 28.03
N GLU A 28 -44.47 -25.07 28.04
CA GLU A 28 -43.17 -25.59 28.58
C GLU A 28 -42.90 -26.93 27.80
N THR A 29 -41.95 -27.85 28.02
CA THR A 29 -40.96 -28.16 29.09
C THR A 29 -39.69 -28.82 28.46
N ALA A 30 -38.70 -29.23 29.26
CA ALA A 30 -37.51 -30.00 28.81
C ALA A 30 -37.72 -31.53 28.79
N ALA A 31 -36.85 -32.29 28.09
CA ALA A 31 -36.35 -33.62 28.52
C ALA A 31 -35.24 -34.22 27.61
N ALA A 32 -34.26 -34.89 28.22
CA ALA A 32 -33.36 -35.92 27.66
C ALA A 32 -32.58 -36.60 28.81
N PRO A 33 -31.95 -37.79 28.65
CA PRO A 33 -32.13 -38.89 27.69
C PRO A 33 -32.67 -40.17 28.42
N PRO A 34 -32.42 -41.40 27.92
CA PRO A 34 -31.48 -42.27 28.68
C PRO A 34 -30.58 -43.21 27.83
N ARG A 35 -29.68 -43.95 28.51
CA ARG A 35 -28.82 -45.05 28.00
C ARG A 35 -29.60 -46.39 28.00
N THR A 36 -29.17 -47.45 27.29
CA THR A 36 -28.33 -48.59 27.78
C THR A 36 -27.98 -49.59 26.64
N SER A 37 -27.12 -50.62 26.77
CA SER A 37 -25.77 -50.73 27.38
C SER A 37 -25.15 -52.15 27.16
N GLY A 38 -23.92 -52.23 26.62
CA GLY A 38 -23.08 -53.46 26.58
C GLY A 38 -23.22 -54.36 25.34
N ARG A 39 -22.41 -55.41 25.14
CA ARG A 39 -21.03 -55.73 25.57
C ARG A 39 -20.52 -56.97 24.79
N ASP A 40 -19.23 -57.30 24.95
CA ASP A 40 -18.55 -58.54 24.48
C ASP A 40 -18.43 -58.71 22.94
N GLY A 41 -17.46 -59.43 22.37
CA GLY A 41 -16.24 -60.08 22.88
C GLY A 41 -15.24 -60.32 21.72
N GLY A 42 -13.93 -60.39 21.98
CA GLY A 42 -12.88 -60.37 20.94
C GLY A 42 -12.57 -61.72 20.25
N GLY A 43 -11.70 -61.72 19.22
CA GLY A 43 -11.31 -62.99 18.55
C GLY A 43 -10.50 -62.97 17.23
N VAL A 44 -9.41 -62.21 17.14
CA VAL A 44 -8.15 -62.51 16.40
C VAL A 44 -8.16 -63.39 15.10
N ALA A 45 -7.67 -62.79 14.00
CA ALA A 45 -6.93 -63.41 12.86
C ALA A 45 -7.67 -64.32 11.83
N SER A 46 -7.19 -64.54 10.59
CA SER A 46 -6.35 -63.73 9.65
C SER A 46 -6.16 -64.47 8.30
N ILE A 47 -5.87 -63.75 7.20
CA ILE A 47 -5.06 -64.24 6.03
C ILE A 47 -5.78 -65.33 5.16
N THR A 48 -5.64 -65.50 3.82
CA THR A 48 -4.55 -65.35 2.82
C THR A 48 -5.12 -65.04 1.40
N TRP A 49 -4.39 -64.26 0.58
CA TRP A 49 -4.40 -64.02 -0.89
C TRP A 49 -5.52 -64.48 -1.86
N MET A 50 -5.85 -63.59 -2.82
CA MET A 50 -5.48 -63.79 -4.24
C MET A 50 -5.05 -62.44 -4.89
N ALA A 51 -4.47 -62.46 -6.10
CA ALA A 51 -3.48 -61.46 -6.55
C ALA A 51 -3.93 -60.42 -7.60
N TRP A 52 -3.16 -59.32 -7.69
CA TRP A 52 -3.18 -58.31 -8.77
C TRP A 52 -2.52 -58.80 -10.08
N PRO A 53 -2.54 -58.02 -11.19
CA PRO A 53 -1.35 -57.20 -11.46
C PRO A 53 -1.58 -55.79 -12.09
N MET A 54 -1.00 -54.77 -11.45
CA MET A 54 -0.37 -53.55 -12.04
C MET A 54 -1.24 -52.54 -12.85
N LYS A 55 -0.92 -51.23 -12.97
CA LYS A 55 0.35 -50.48 -12.80
C LYS A 55 0.19 -49.14 -12.05
N CYS A 56 1.28 -48.72 -11.40
CA CYS A 56 1.79 -47.35 -11.13
C CYS A 56 0.83 -46.24 -10.64
N THR A 57 0.87 -45.68 -9.41
CA THR A 57 1.93 -45.14 -8.51
C THR A 57 2.24 -43.64 -8.64
N TRP A 58 1.74 -42.88 -7.66
CA TRP A 58 2.37 -41.75 -6.93
C TRP A 58 3.27 -40.72 -7.64
N LEU A 59 2.89 -39.44 -7.50
CA LEU A 59 3.74 -38.40 -6.87
C LEU A 59 2.91 -37.14 -6.51
N PRO A 60 2.96 -36.61 -5.27
CA PRO A 60 2.48 -35.25 -4.99
C PRO A 60 3.43 -34.20 -5.57
N LEU A 61 2.89 -33.09 -6.08
CA LEU A 61 3.69 -31.97 -6.58
C LEU A 61 4.08 -31.00 -5.45
N PRO A 62 5.37 -30.61 -5.33
CA PRO A 62 5.80 -29.62 -4.34
C PRO A 62 5.57 -28.19 -4.83
N THR A 63 4.75 -27.41 -4.11
CA THR A 63 4.59 -25.97 -4.35
C THR A 63 5.75 -25.19 -3.75
N CYS A 64 6.92 -25.24 -4.40
CA CYS A 64 8.10 -24.45 -4.04
C CYS A 64 8.38 -23.39 -5.10
N GLY A 65 8.57 -22.13 -4.66
CA GLY A 65 9.35 -21.12 -5.38
C GLY A 65 8.95 -20.81 -6.83
N LYS A 66 7.74 -20.27 -7.06
CA LYS A 66 7.46 -19.47 -8.27
C LYS A 66 6.60 -18.25 -7.92
N SER A 67 7.17 -17.06 -8.11
CA SER A 67 6.49 -15.77 -7.95
C SER A 67 5.36 -15.62 -8.97
N HIS A 68 4.11 -15.72 -8.52
CA HIS A 68 2.93 -15.47 -9.36
C HIS A 68 2.62 -13.97 -9.40
N SER A 69 3.48 -13.21 -10.08
CA SER A 69 3.28 -11.78 -10.35
C SER A 69 3.10 -11.54 -11.86
N TYR A 70 2.17 -10.64 -12.21
CA TYR A 70 1.94 -10.12 -13.58
C TYR A 70 1.44 -11.08 -14.68
N ASP A 71 1.02 -12.32 -14.39
CA ASP A 71 0.56 -13.26 -15.44
C ASP A 71 -0.83 -12.92 -16.07
N LEU A 72 -1.45 -11.79 -15.69
CA LEU A 72 -2.61 -11.20 -16.36
C LEU A 72 -2.22 -10.30 -17.56
N VAL A 73 -1.17 -9.48 -17.42
CA VAL A 73 -0.64 -8.66 -18.54
C VAL A 73 -0.03 -9.58 -19.62
N SER A 74 0.58 -10.69 -19.16
CA SER A 74 1.09 -11.82 -19.97
C SER A 74 0.09 -12.34 -21.01
N LYS A 75 -1.22 -12.42 -20.70
CA LYS A 75 -2.26 -12.88 -21.63
C LYS A 75 -2.36 -12.01 -22.89
N TYR A 76 -2.49 -10.69 -22.72
CA TYR A 76 -2.61 -9.74 -23.83
C TYR A 76 -1.38 -9.82 -24.76
N HIS A 77 -0.19 -9.93 -24.16
CA HIS A 77 1.08 -9.99 -24.87
C HIS A 77 1.26 -11.25 -25.76
N LYS A 78 0.45 -12.29 -25.52
CA LYS A 78 0.48 -13.54 -26.29
C LYS A 78 -0.44 -13.51 -27.51
N ILE A 79 -1.65 -12.95 -27.35
CA ILE A 79 -2.67 -12.86 -28.42
C ILE A 79 -2.18 -11.99 -29.60
N TRP A 80 -1.42 -10.92 -29.31
CA TRP A 80 -0.90 -9.98 -30.31
C TRP A 80 0.25 -10.50 -31.17
N LYS A 81 0.88 -11.65 -30.84
CA LYS A 81 1.98 -12.22 -31.65
C LYS A 81 1.51 -13.23 -32.70
N ASP A 82 0.38 -13.89 -32.46
CA ASP A 82 -0.12 -14.96 -33.34
C ASP A 82 -1.07 -14.46 -34.45
N THR A 83 -1.38 -13.15 -34.48
CA THR A 83 -2.28 -12.52 -35.46
C THR A 83 -1.51 -11.75 -36.54
N LYS A 84 -0.82 -12.48 -37.43
CA LYS A 84 0.00 -11.87 -38.51
C LYS A 84 -0.34 -12.29 -39.95
N ASP A 85 -1.47 -12.96 -40.15
CA ASP A 85 -2.03 -13.25 -41.48
C ASP A 85 -3.04 -12.17 -41.91
N ALA A 86 -2.79 -11.55 -43.07
CA ALA A 86 -3.66 -10.52 -43.62
C ALA A 86 -4.88 -11.13 -44.34
N VAL A 87 -6.08 -10.93 -43.79
CA VAL A 87 -7.33 -11.43 -44.36
C VAL A 87 -7.63 -10.73 -45.70
N PRO A 88 -7.87 -11.47 -46.82
CA PRO A 88 -8.18 -10.87 -48.10
C PRO A 88 -9.49 -10.08 -48.12
N ALA A 89 -9.50 -8.91 -48.77
CA ALA A 89 -10.63 -7.97 -48.83
C ALA A 89 -11.93 -8.50 -49.49
N LYS A 90 -11.95 -9.75 -49.94
CA LYS A 90 -13.10 -10.44 -50.55
C LYS A 90 -13.94 -11.26 -49.56
N ASP A 91 -13.41 -11.56 -48.37
CA ASP A 91 -14.11 -12.34 -47.34
C ASP A 91 -14.93 -11.46 -46.36
N VAL A 92 -14.85 -10.14 -46.52
CA VAL A 92 -15.52 -9.10 -45.69
C VAL A 92 -17.06 -9.11 -45.80
N PHE A 93 -17.64 -9.83 -46.77
CA PHE A 93 -19.09 -9.90 -47.01
C PHE A 93 -19.75 -11.19 -46.51
N ARG A 94 -19.33 -11.68 -45.33
CA ARG A 94 -20.25 -12.44 -44.47
C ARG A 94 -21.11 -11.45 -43.67
N LYS A 95 -22.40 -11.74 -43.50
CA LYS A 95 -23.18 -11.08 -42.45
C LYS A 95 -22.64 -11.56 -41.11
N GLU A 96 -21.79 -10.77 -40.48
CA GLU A 96 -21.41 -11.01 -39.09
C GLU A 96 -22.68 -11.02 -38.23
N PRO A 97 -22.81 -11.92 -37.23
CA PRO A 97 -23.73 -11.67 -36.13
C PRO A 97 -23.33 -10.32 -35.51
N ILE A 98 -24.30 -9.50 -35.10
CA ILE A 98 -24.05 -8.15 -34.57
C ILE A 98 -22.97 -8.26 -33.48
N SER A 99 -21.75 -7.79 -33.78
CA SER A 99 -20.64 -7.87 -32.84
C SER A 99 -20.99 -7.06 -31.61
N GLY A 100 -20.58 -7.51 -30.42
CA GLY A 100 -20.98 -6.85 -29.18
C GLY A 100 -20.54 -5.39 -29.17
N ALA A 101 -19.38 -5.07 -29.74
CA ALA A 101 -18.90 -3.72 -30.04
C ALA A 101 -19.89 -2.84 -30.84
N ILE A 102 -20.63 -3.38 -31.83
CA ILE A 102 -21.68 -2.61 -32.55
C ILE A 102 -22.86 -2.31 -31.62
N ALA A 103 -23.30 -3.28 -30.82
CA ALA A 103 -24.36 -3.07 -29.83
C ALA A 103 -23.90 -2.11 -28.71
N LEU A 104 -22.63 -2.19 -28.30
CA LEU A 104 -21.99 -1.33 -27.31
C LEU A 104 -21.88 0.10 -27.83
N LYS A 105 -21.47 0.30 -29.09
CA LYS A 105 -21.40 1.62 -29.76
C LYS A 105 -22.75 2.34 -29.76
N GLY A 106 -23.83 1.61 -30.03
CA GLY A 106 -25.19 2.15 -29.90
C GLY A 106 -25.58 2.47 -28.46
N SER A 107 -25.09 1.68 -27.50
CA SER A 107 -25.40 1.81 -26.07
C SER A 107 -24.62 2.93 -25.37
N MET A 108 -23.38 3.22 -25.79
CA MET A 108 -22.53 4.27 -25.20
C MET A 108 -23.15 5.68 -25.25
N LYS A 109 -24.09 5.91 -26.17
CA LYS A 109 -24.87 7.17 -26.24
C LYS A 109 -25.73 7.42 -25.01
N TYR A 110 -26.18 6.37 -24.32
CA TYR A 110 -26.94 6.50 -23.06
C TYR A 110 -26.04 6.73 -21.83
N PHE A 111 -24.72 6.57 -21.99
CA PHE A 111 -23.71 6.81 -20.98
C PHE A 111 -22.86 8.07 -21.27
N ASP A 112 -23.24 8.85 -22.30
CA ASP A 112 -22.50 10.02 -22.78
C ASP A 112 -21.01 9.69 -23.07
N ALA A 113 -20.80 8.56 -23.77
CA ALA A 113 -19.49 7.93 -23.96
C ALA A 113 -19.24 7.43 -25.40
N ASP A 114 -19.94 7.95 -26.40
CA ASP A 114 -19.82 7.50 -27.80
C ASP A 114 -18.60 8.08 -28.56
N PHE A 115 -17.65 8.67 -27.83
CA PHE A 115 -16.34 9.11 -28.34
C PHE A 115 -15.34 7.96 -28.57
N PHE A 116 -15.58 6.76 -28.01
CA PHE A 116 -14.68 5.62 -28.19
C PHE A 116 -14.72 5.05 -29.61
N ASN A 117 -13.52 4.78 -30.17
CA ASN A 117 -13.35 4.12 -31.46
C ASN A 117 -13.66 2.60 -31.39
N ASP A 118 -13.86 1.96 -32.55
CA ASP A 118 -14.26 0.55 -32.64
C ASP A 118 -13.24 -0.45 -32.08
N SER A 119 -11.98 -0.04 -31.86
CA SER A 119 -10.98 -0.88 -31.19
C SER A 119 -11.11 -0.79 -29.68
N LYS A 120 -11.20 0.43 -29.13
CA LYS A 120 -11.49 0.67 -27.70
C LYS A 120 -12.80 -0.03 -27.28
N LEU A 121 -13.84 0.02 -28.13
CA LEU A 121 -15.12 -0.67 -27.86
C LEU A 121 -15.04 -2.20 -27.84
N ARG A 122 -14.13 -2.84 -28.60
CA ARG A 122 -13.91 -4.29 -28.52
C ARG A 122 -13.17 -4.68 -27.24
N GLU A 123 -12.14 -3.94 -26.89
CA GLU A 123 -11.39 -4.11 -25.63
C GLU A 123 -12.32 -3.98 -24.41
N MET A 124 -13.21 -2.99 -24.41
CA MET A 124 -14.27 -2.84 -23.40
C MET A 124 -15.22 -4.05 -23.37
N GLU A 125 -15.63 -4.57 -24.53
CA GLU A 125 -16.50 -5.75 -24.63
C GLU A 125 -15.85 -7.00 -24.02
N ASP A 126 -14.56 -7.23 -24.29
CA ASP A 126 -13.83 -8.40 -23.80
C ASP A 126 -13.43 -8.28 -22.33
N GLY A 127 -12.97 -7.10 -21.89
CA GLY A 127 -12.72 -6.82 -20.48
C GLY A 127 -13.99 -6.94 -19.63
N ALA A 128 -15.17 -6.59 -20.17
CA ALA A 128 -16.43 -6.80 -19.48
C ALA A 128 -16.82 -8.29 -19.35
N LYS A 129 -16.44 -9.15 -20.30
CA LYS A 129 -16.66 -10.61 -20.24
C LYS A 129 -15.70 -11.30 -19.26
N GLU A 130 -14.42 -10.91 -19.27
CA GLU A 130 -13.38 -11.59 -18.50
C GLU A 130 -13.31 -11.13 -17.04
N PHE A 131 -13.56 -9.84 -16.76
CA PHE A 131 -13.41 -9.27 -15.41
C PHE A 131 -14.73 -8.84 -14.79
N ASN A 132 -15.47 -7.93 -15.44
CA ASN A 132 -16.64 -7.29 -14.85
C ASN A 132 -17.77 -8.31 -14.55
N VAL A 133 -18.26 -9.03 -15.55
CA VAL A 133 -19.43 -9.92 -15.41
C VAL A 133 -19.19 -11.09 -14.43
N PRO A 134 -18.00 -11.74 -14.36
CA PRO A 134 -17.67 -12.67 -13.29
C PRO A 134 -17.72 -12.02 -11.90
N ALA A 135 -16.98 -10.94 -11.67
CA ALA A 135 -16.92 -10.28 -10.37
C ALA A 135 -18.30 -9.73 -9.91
N PHE A 136 -19.16 -9.29 -10.83
CA PHE A 136 -20.56 -8.93 -10.53
C PHE A 136 -21.34 -10.15 -10.02
N ARG A 137 -21.23 -11.30 -10.69
CA ARG A 137 -21.91 -12.53 -10.27
C ARG A 137 -21.45 -12.97 -8.89
N ASP A 138 -20.15 -12.89 -8.62
CA ASP A 138 -19.57 -13.37 -7.38
C ASP A 138 -19.91 -12.46 -6.19
N ASN A 139 -19.82 -11.13 -6.36
CA ASN A 139 -20.37 -10.18 -5.38
C ASN A 139 -21.88 -10.38 -5.16
N ARG A 140 -22.66 -10.65 -6.21
CA ARG A 140 -24.10 -10.92 -6.07
C ARG A 140 -24.39 -12.21 -5.30
N LYS A 141 -23.61 -13.29 -5.48
CA LYS A 141 -23.71 -14.51 -4.63
C LYS A 141 -23.51 -14.17 -3.15
N LEU A 142 -22.55 -13.29 -2.84
CA LEU A 142 -22.14 -12.96 -1.47
C LEU A 142 -23.13 -12.06 -0.72
N VAL A 143 -23.78 -11.10 -1.40
CA VAL A 143 -24.57 -10.03 -0.73
C VAL A 143 -25.90 -9.63 -1.40
N ALA A 144 -26.29 -10.23 -2.53
CA ALA A 144 -27.49 -9.83 -3.29
C ALA A 144 -28.60 -10.90 -3.35
N LEU A 145 -28.55 -11.92 -2.49
CA LEU A 145 -29.58 -12.98 -2.43
C LEU A 145 -30.82 -12.61 -1.58
N GLU A 146 -30.69 -11.63 -0.69
CA GLU A 146 -31.77 -11.18 0.22
C GLU A 146 -32.40 -9.86 -0.23
N ASN A 147 -33.73 -9.83 -0.31
CA ASN A 147 -34.48 -8.66 -0.78
C ASN A 147 -34.84 -7.70 0.36
N GLY A 148 -34.02 -6.66 0.54
CA GLY A 148 -34.28 -5.55 1.46
C GLY A 148 -33.82 -5.82 2.90
N GLY A 149 -32.99 -4.94 3.43
CA GLY A 149 -32.43 -5.04 4.78
C GLY A 149 -31.11 -4.28 4.91
N LEU A 150 -30.55 -4.27 6.12
CA LEU A 150 -29.24 -3.65 6.42
C LEU A 150 -28.10 -4.67 6.50
N ASN A 151 -28.32 -5.91 6.02
CA ASN A 151 -27.33 -6.96 6.00
C ASN A 151 -26.20 -6.60 5.03
N ASN A 152 -24.96 -6.53 5.53
CA ASN A 152 -23.77 -6.06 4.80
C ASN A 152 -23.99 -4.68 4.15
N PRO A 153 -23.95 -3.57 4.93
CA PRO A 153 -24.16 -2.22 4.40
C PRO A 153 -22.97 -1.76 3.53
N SER A 154 -23.23 -0.83 2.60
CA SER A 154 -22.20 -0.28 1.71
C SER A 154 -21.33 0.76 2.43
N ALA A 155 -20.00 0.64 2.29
CA ALA A 155 -19.02 1.51 2.92
C ALA A 155 -18.70 2.79 2.10
N LEU A 156 -19.73 3.52 1.64
CA LEU A 156 -19.59 4.72 0.78
C LEU A 156 -18.71 5.83 1.38
N VAL A 157 -18.59 5.92 2.70
CA VAL A 157 -17.54 6.69 3.37
C VAL A 157 -16.78 5.72 4.27
N PHE A 158 -15.66 5.19 3.78
CA PHE A 158 -14.91 4.16 4.49
C PHE A 158 -14.27 4.69 5.78
N LYS A 159 -14.33 3.86 6.83
CA LYS A 159 -13.62 4.02 8.10
C LYS A 159 -13.11 2.65 8.52
N SER A 160 -11.82 2.58 8.84
CA SER A 160 -11.08 1.35 9.14
C SER A 160 -11.18 0.90 10.60
N SER A 161 -11.39 1.84 11.54
CA SER A 161 -11.37 1.56 12.98
C SER A 161 -12.35 0.47 13.38
N TRP A 162 -11.89 -0.45 14.23
CA TRP A 162 -12.71 -1.55 14.75
C TRP A 162 -13.39 -1.24 16.09
N SER A 163 -13.09 -0.10 16.72
CA SER A 163 -13.67 0.36 17.98
C SER A 163 -14.68 1.49 17.75
N ASP A 164 -15.89 1.34 18.29
CA ASP A 164 -16.90 2.41 18.31
C ASP A 164 -16.52 3.56 19.27
N GLU A 165 -15.60 3.31 20.21
CA GLU A 165 -15.06 4.31 21.11
C GLU A 165 -14.09 5.25 20.39
N SER A 166 -14.47 6.52 20.25
CA SER A 166 -13.51 7.60 20.03
C SER A 166 -12.68 7.84 21.29
N LYS A 167 -11.72 6.97 21.59
CA LYS A 167 -10.71 7.22 22.61
C LYS A 167 -9.90 8.45 22.19
N ILE A 168 -10.20 9.59 22.83
CA ILE A 168 -9.43 10.83 22.66
C ILE A 168 -8.10 10.61 23.37
N SER A 169 -7.13 10.05 22.65
CA SER A 169 -5.75 10.09 23.10
C SER A 169 -5.31 11.56 23.15
N GLU A 170 -4.84 12.01 24.31
CA GLU A 170 -4.13 13.29 24.38
C GLU A 170 -2.94 13.21 23.43
N LYS A 171 -2.76 14.20 22.54
CA LYS A 171 -1.72 14.14 21.51
C LYS A 171 -0.33 14.32 22.10
N LYS A 172 0.20 13.24 22.66
CA LYS A 172 1.59 13.06 23.08
C LYS A 172 2.39 12.57 21.88
N SER A 173 3.48 13.27 21.57
CA SER A 173 4.54 12.75 20.72
C SER A 173 5.12 11.48 21.37
N PHE A 174 5.70 10.59 20.56
CA PHE A 174 6.39 9.41 21.08
C PHE A 174 7.67 9.80 21.84
N GLU A 175 8.04 9.02 22.86
CA GLU A 175 9.25 9.24 23.64
C GLU A 175 10.45 8.57 22.94
N TYR A 176 10.97 9.27 21.92
CA TYR A 176 12.01 8.75 21.02
C TYR A 176 13.30 8.32 21.77
N PRO A 177 13.97 7.23 21.33
CA PRO A 177 15.18 6.75 21.98
C PRO A 177 16.34 7.75 21.87
N HIS A 178 16.93 8.10 23.00
CA HIS A 178 18.14 8.94 23.04
C HIS A 178 19.40 8.13 22.68
N THR A 179 20.26 8.71 21.86
CA THR A 179 21.62 8.20 21.59
C THR A 179 22.62 9.27 22.05
N SER A 180 23.62 8.88 22.85
CA SER A 180 24.53 9.80 23.55
C SER A 180 26.00 9.66 23.16
N SER A 181 26.28 8.85 22.13
CA SER A 181 27.61 8.45 21.69
C SER A 181 27.75 8.40 20.16
N VAL A 182 26.92 9.17 19.44
CA VAL A 182 26.98 9.26 17.97
C VAL A 182 28.11 10.21 17.56
N HIS A 183 28.98 9.75 16.68
CA HIS A 183 30.09 10.53 16.14
C HIS A 183 30.00 10.64 14.62
N ARG A 184 30.31 11.81 14.05
CA ARG A 184 30.30 12.01 12.59
C ARG A 184 31.30 11.06 11.92
N PRO A 185 30.86 10.18 11.00
CA PRO A 185 31.77 9.35 10.20
C PRO A 185 32.78 10.17 9.41
N SER A 186 33.93 9.58 9.08
CA SER A 186 34.99 10.21 8.28
C SER A 186 34.67 10.31 6.77
N LYS A 187 33.49 9.83 6.34
CA LYS A 187 33.02 9.87 4.95
C LYS A 187 31.54 10.25 4.90
N ASP A 188 31.20 11.15 3.99
CA ASP A 188 29.80 11.52 3.69
C ASP A 188 28.98 10.31 3.17
N GLU A 189 29.64 9.36 2.49
CA GLU A 189 29.05 8.08 2.08
C GLU A 189 28.55 7.22 3.27
N ASP A 190 29.13 7.37 4.47
CA ASP A 190 28.66 6.67 5.67
C ASP A 190 27.52 7.43 6.37
N ILE A 191 27.56 8.77 6.35
CA ILE A 191 26.47 9.64 6.85
C ILE A 191 25.15 9.30 6.12
N ALA A 192 25.23 9.07 4.81
CA ALA A 192 24.07 8.78 3.95
C ALA A 192 23.23 7.55 4.33
N PHE A 193 23.75 6.68 5.21
CA PHE A 193 23.10 5.43 5.61
C PHE A 193 22.82 5.31 7.12
N MET A 194 23.07 6.38 7.89
CA MET A 194 22.71 6.52 9.32
C MET A 194 21.19 6.66 9.49
N SER A 195 20.67 6.32 10.67
CA SER A 195 19.26 6.53 11.04
C SER A 195 18.95 8.00 11.32
N ILE A 196 17.65 8.37 11.30
CA ILE A 196 17.18 9.73 11.59
C ILE A 196 17.63 10.17 13.00
N ILE A 197 17.55 9.27 13.98
CA ILE A 197 17.95 9.53 15.38
C ILE A 197 19.46 9.83 15.47
N GLU A 198 20.30 9.12 14.72
CA GLU A 198 21.73 9.38 14.69
C GLU A 198 22.06 10.69 13.94
N LEU A 199 21.38 10.96 12.82
CA LEU A 199 21.57 12.18 12.03
C LEU A 199 21.15 13.45 12.80
N VAL A 200 20.02 13.41 13.51
CA VAL A 200 19.57 14.56 14.31
C VAL A 200 20.45 14.77 15.54
N GLU A 201 21.06 13.71 16.09
CA GLU A 201 22.06 13.82 17.16
C GLU A 201 23.35 14.51 16.67
N LEU A 202 23.81 14.24 15.44
CA LEU A 202 24.95 14.98 14.85
C LEU A 202 24.65 16.48 14.70
N ILE A 203 23.42 16.84 14.31
CA ILE A 203 22.96 18.24 14.22
C ILE A 203 22.88 18.87 15.61
N ARG A 204 22.20 18.21 16.56
CA ARG A 204 22.00 18.68 17.94
C ARG A 204 23.33 18.89 18.69
N THR A 205 24.33 18.06 18.40
CA THR A 205 25.70 18.17 18.95
C THR A 205 26.64 19.06 18.12
N LYS A 206 26.15 19.68 17.05
CA LYS A 206 26.90 20.56 16.12
C LYS A 206 28.13 19.90 15.49
N GLN A 207 28.09 18.58 15.28
CA GLN A 207 29.08 17.83 14.50
C GLN A 207 28.85 17.97 12.99
N VAL A 208 27.62 18.30 12.58
CA VAL A 208 27.22 18.68 11.22
C VAL A 208 26.14 19.75 11.31
N THR A 209 26.10 20.69 10.38
CA THR A 209 24.95 21.60 10.19
C THR A 209 23.86 20.94 9.35
N SER A 210 22.61 21.40 9.45
CA SER A 210 21.55 20.99 8.52
C SER A 210 21.94 21.32 7.09
N ARG A 211 22.60 22.46 6.85
CA ARG A 211 23.15 22.83 5.54
C ARG A 211 24.16 21.81 5.00
N GLU A 212 25.15 21.39 5.79
CA GLU A 212 26.10 20.35 5.37
C GLU A 212 25.42 19.01 5.10
N LEU A 213 24.50 18.59 5.99
CA LEU A 213 23.78 17.33 5.81
C LEU A 213 22.93 17.34 4.53
N THR A 214 22.30 18.48 4.25
CA THR A 214 21.54 18.73 3.01
C THR A 214 22.44 18.64 1.77
N ASP A 215 23.63 19.23 1.82
CA ASP A 215 24.62 19.18 0.72
C ASP A 215 25.10 17.73 0.44
N VAL A 216 25.29 16.89 1.47
CA VAL A 216 25.57 15.44 1.31
C VAL A 216 24.49 14.74 0.48
N PHE A 217 23.21 14.91 0.84
CA PHE A 217 22.12 14.24 0.13
C PHE A 217 21.85 14.85 -1.26
N LEU A 218 21.98 16.17 -1.44
CA LEU A 218 21.89 16.81 -2.76
C LEU A 218 22.98 16.32 -3.73
N LYS A 219 24.22 16.13 -3.26
CA LYS A 219 25.30 15.50 -4.04
C LYS A 219 24.93 14.08 -4.47
N ARG A 220 24.37 13.26 -3.57
CA ARG A 220 23.96 11.88 -3.86
C ARG A 220 22.78 11.81 -4.83
N LEU A 221 21.78 12.69 -4.66
CA LEU A 221 20.66 12.85 -5.59
C LEU A 221 21.15 13.15 -7.00
N LYS A 222 22.10 14.09 -7.14
CA LYS A 222 22.70 14.48 -8.43
C LYS A 222 23.62 13.41 -9.03
N ARG A 223 24.29 12.60 -8.20
CA ARG A 223 25.14 11.49 -8.66
C ARG A 223 24.33 10.28 -9.14
N TYR A 224 23.39 9.81 -8.33
CA TYR A 224 22.75 8.50 -8.54
C TYR A 224 21.33 8.61 -9.15
N GLY A 225 20.63 9.74 -8.97
CA GLY A 225 19.26 9.95 -9.46
C GLY A 225 19.07 9.75 -10.97
N PRO A 226 19.97 10.24 -11.85
CA PRO A 226 19.89 9.98 -13.29
C PRO A 226 20.07 8.51 -13.65
N VAL A 227 20.93 7.78 -12.93
CA VAL A 227 21.24 6.36 -13.18
C VAL A 227 20.12 5.45 -12.68
N ILE A 228 19.50 5.80 -11.55
CA ILE A 228 18.43 5.02 -10.92
C ILE A 228 17.04 5.40 -11.49
N GLU A 229 16.92 6.52 -12.20
CA GLU A 229 15.64 7.04 -12.74
C GLU A 229 14.58 7.23 -11.63
N SER A 230 14.97 7.83 -10.49
CA SER A 230 14.14 7.93 -9.27
C SER A 230 13.71 9.35 -8.87
N VAL A 231 14.14 10.40 -9.58
CA VAL A 231 13.95 11.81 -9.21
C VAL A 231 13.24 12.59 -10.32
N ILE A 232 12.16 13.29 -10.00
CA ILE A 232 11.47 14.22 -10.93
C ILE A 232 12.08 15.62 -10.85
N THR A 233 12.41 16.10 -9.65
CA THR A 233 12.96 17.44 -9.43
C THR A 233 13.76 17.47 -8.14
N VAL A 234 15.02 17.89 -8.22
CA VAL A 234 15.84 18.24 -7.05
C VAL A 234 15.44 19.66 -6.62
N THR A 235 15.19 19.87 -5.32
CA THR A 235 14.61 21.12 -4.80
C THR A 235 15.66 22.02 -4.17
N ASP A 236 16.81 22.20 -4.83
CA ASP A 236 18.03 22.86 -4.29
C ASP A 236 17.77 24.16 -3.52
N ASP A 237 17.09 25.15 -4.12
CA ASP A 237 16.89 26.46 -3.49
C ASP A 237 16.00 26.39 -2.25
N LEU A 238 14.94 25.58 -2.28
CA LEU A 238 14.09 25.29 -1.12
C LEU A 238 14.86 24.52 -0.05
N ALA A 239 15.69 23.55 -0.45
CA ALA A 239 16.50 22.74 0.45
C ALA A 239 17.49 23.60 1.24
N TYR A 240 18.29 24.43 0.57
CA TYR A 240 19.23 25.33 1.24
C TYR A 240 18.51 26.40 2.09
N LYS A 241 17.31 26.85 1.69
CA LYS A 241 16.47 27.77 2.47
C LYS A 241 15.97 27.12 3.77
N GLN A 242 15.39 25.92 3.68
CA GLN A 242 14.88 25.17 4.84
C GLN A 242 16.01 24.71 5.77
N ALA A 243 17.14 24.28 5.22
CA ALA A 243 18.32 23.89 6.01
C ALA A 243 18.87 25.09 6.80
N LYS A 244 18.97 26.27 6.18
CA LYS A 244 19.35 27.49 6.89
C LYS A 244 18.33 27.89 7.96
N GLU A 245 17.02 27.73 7.70
CA GLU A 245 15.98 27.99 8.69
C GLU A 245 16.10 27.04 9.90
N ALA A 246 16.41 25.76 9.69
CA ALA A 246 16.70 24.82 10.77
C ALA A 246 17.97 25.20 11.57
N ASP A 247 19.08 25.50 10.89
CA ASP A 247 20.33 25.94 11.54
C ASP A 247 20.11 27.24 12.36
N ASP A 248 19.42 28.24 11.80
CA ASP A 248 19.08 29.50 12.47
C ASP A 248 18.22 29.26 13.74
N LEU A 249 17.25 28.34 13.67
CA LEU A 249 16.39 27.98 14.80
C LEU A 249 17.18 27.24 15.89
N LEU A 250 18.13 26.39 15.52
CA LEU A 250 19.01 25.69 16.46
C LEU A 250 19.98 26.66 17.17
N GLU A 251 20.50 27.66 16.48
CA GLU A 251 21.30 28.73 17.09
C GLU A 251 20.48 29.58 18.09
N GLN A 252 19.19 29.78 17.81
CA GLN A 252 18.23 30.40 18.74
C GLN A 252 17.81 29.46 19.90
N GLY A 253 18.34 28.24 19.98
CA GLY A 253 18.01 27.24 21.00
C GLY A 253 16.66 26.54 20.78
N LYS A 254 16.01 26.72 19.63
CA LYS A 254 14.68 26.20 19.30
C LYS A 254 14.78 24.92 18.46
N TYR A 255 15.14 23.83 19.12
CA TYR A 255 15.04 22.47 18.57
C TYR A 255 13.56 22.08 18.34
N LEU A 256 13.25 21.47 17.18
CA LEU A 256 11.87 21.11 16.79
C LEU A 256 11.54 19.61 16.92
N GLY A 257 12.45 18.79 17.45
CA GLY A 257 12.29 17.33 17.54
C GLY A 257 13.08 16.57 16.46
N PRO A 258 12.88 15.24 16.33
CA PRO A 258 13.82 14.34 15.65
C PRO A 258 13.93 14.51 14.12
N LEU A 259 13.09 15.33 13.49
CA LEU A 259 13.19 15.66 12.06
C LEU A 259 13.82 17.04 11.78
N HIS A 260 14.23 17.76 12.83
CA HIS A 260 14.79 19.10 12.74
C HIS A 260 16.09 19.11 11.93
N GLY A 261 16.06 19.75 10.76
CA GLY A 261 17.18 19.85 9.84
C GLY A 261 17.45 18.59 9.00
N ILE A 262 16.57 17.58 9.05
CA ILE A 262 16.76 16.29 8.36
C ILE A 262 16.23 16.34 6.92
N PRO A 263 17.06 16.00 5.90
CA PRO A 263 16.62 15.89 4.51
C PRO A 263 15.58 14.79 4.26
N TYR A 264 14.68 15.01 3.30
CA TYR A 264 13.69 14.01 2.86
C TYR A 264 13.21 14.21 1.41
N GLY A 265 12.57 13.16 0.87
CA GLY A 265 11.91 13.19 -0.44
C GLY A 265 10.39 13.00 -0.37
N LEU A 266 9.67 13.49 -1.38
CA LEU A 266 8.23 13.29 -1.55
C LEU A 266 7.90 12.67 -2.90
N LYS A 267 7.10 11.60 -2.92
CA LYS A 267 6.51 11.04 -4.16
C LYS A 267 5.77 12.12 -4.93
N ASP A 268 5.94 12.17 -6.25
CA ASP A 268 5.49 13.29 -7.09
C ASP A 268 3.97 13.35 -7.39
N ILE A 269 3.16 12.73 -6.52
CA ILE A 269 1.72 13.00 -6.38
C ILE A 269 1.40 14.02 -5.26
N ILE A 270 2.38 14.33 -4.40
CA ILE A 270 2.23 15.23 -3.26
C ILE A 270 2.55 16.65 -3.71
N ALA A 271 1.58 17.55 -3.59
CA ALA A 271 1.73 18.93 -4.05
C ALA A 271 2.63 19.77 -3.13
N VAL A 272 3.50 20.54 -3.77
CA VAL A 272 4.40 21.52 -3.16
C VAL A 272 4.36 22.77 -4.04
N PRO A 273 4.01 23.96 -3.51
CA PRO A 273 3.96 25.19 -4.30
C PRO A 273 5.31 25.50 -4.96
N GLU A 274 5.28 26.22 -6.08
CA GLU A 274 6.45 26.59 -6.90
C GLU A 274 7.19 25.41 -7.58
N TYR A 275 6.96 24.16 -7.16
CA TYR A 275 7.62 22.96 -7.69
C TYR A 275 6.71 22.07 -8.53
N LYS A 276 7.30 21.35 -9.50
CA LYS A 276 6.59 20.36 -10.31
C LYS A 276 5.88 19.33 -9.43
N THR A 277 4.67 18.94 -9.84
CA THR A 277 3.88 17.85 -9.28
C THR A 277 3.17 17.17 -10.45
N THR A 278 3.90 16.30 -11.13
CA THR A 278 3.62 15.75 -12.47
C THR A 278 2.81 14.46 -12.46
N TRP A 279 2.64 13.86 -11.28
CA TRP A 279 1.96 12.56 -11.12
C TRP A 279 2.61 11.43 -11.93
N GLY A 280 3.88 11.61 -12.36
CA GLY A 280 4.61 10.65 -13.20
C GLY A 280 4.08 10.53 -14.63
N SER A 281 3.14 11.40 -15.05
CA SER A 281 2.40 11.25 -16.30
C SER A 281 2.66 12.37 -17.30
N ARG A 282 2.82 12.01 -18.58
CA ARG A 282 3.08 12.90 -19.72
C ARG A 282 2.07 14.03 -19.86
N THR A 283 0.77 13.76 -19.65
CA THR A 283 -0.28 14.81 -19.69
C THR A 283 -0.02 15.92 -18.66
N PHE A 284 0.66 15.59 -17.56
CA PHE A 284 0.91 16.47 -16.42
C PHE A 284 2.41 16.77 -16.22
N GLU A 285 3.28 16.45 -17.19
CA GLU A 285 4.75 16.57 -17.08
C GLU A 285 5.22 17.97 -16.64
N ASN A 286 4.48 19.02 -17.02
CA ASN A 286 4.81 20.41 -16.71
C ASN A 286 3.86 21.04 -15.66
N GLN A 287 3.06 20.23 -14.97
CA GLN A 287 2.15 20.68 -13.93
C GLN A 287 2.91 21.18 -12.69
N VAL A 288 2.58 22.40 -12.26
CA VAL A 288 2.94 23.00 -10.97
C VAL A 288 1.63 23.35 -10.27
N LEU A 289 1.48 22.96 -9.01
CA LEU A 289 0.26 23.17 -8.23
C LEU A 289 0.54 24.15 -7.10
N ASP A 290 -0.19 25.27 -7.04
CA ASP A 290 -0.17 26.19 -5.90
C ASP A 290 -1.00 25.62 -4.72
N ILE A 291 -0.59 24.44 -4.26
CA ILE A 291 -1.26 23.64 -3.24
C ILE A 291 -0.19 23.12 -2.27
N GLU A 292 -0.24 23.61 -1.04
CA GLU A 292 0.64 23.14 0.03
C GLU A 292 -0.01 21.93 0.74
N ALA A 293 0.41 20.71 0.40
CA ALA A 293 -0.19 19.47 0.91
C ALA A 293 -0.06 19.33 2.44
N SER A 294 -1.03 18.67 3.09
CA SER A 294 -1.06 18.53 4.57
C SER A 294 0.18 17.80 5.10
N VAL A 295 0.61 16.73 4.44
CA VAL A 295 1.84 16.00 4.79
C VAL A 295 3.10 16.85 4.64
N TYR A 296 3.17 17.70 3.61
CA TYR A 296 4.29 18.64 3.40
C TYR A 296 4.30 19.73 4.47
N LYS A 297 3.14 20.33 4.79
CA LYS A 297 2.98 21.29 5.91
C LYS A 297 3.50 20.73 7.22
N ARG A 298 3.16 19.47 7.53
CA ARG A 298 3.56 18.78 8.75
C ARG A 298 5.07 18.59 8.84
N LEU A 299 5.71 18.05 7.79
CA LEU A 299 7.17 17.87 7.74
C LEU A 299 7.93 19.20 7.74
N LYS A 300 7.43 20.21 7.03
CA LYS A 300 7.96 21.58 7.08
C LYS A 300 7.89 22.17 8.49
N SER A 301 6.82 21.88 9.25
CA SER A 301 6.65 22.38 10.63
C SER A 301 7.57 21.74 11.68
N THR A 302 8.14 20.56 11.40
CA THR A 302 9.19 19.94 12.24
C THR A 302 10.60 20.40 11.88
N GLY A 303 10.75 21.26 10.85
CA GLY A 303 12.03 21.72 10.34
C GLY A 303 12.73 20.72 9.42
N ALA A 304 12.01 19.74 8.87
CA ALA A 304 12.57 18.82 7.88
C ALA A 304 12.84 19.54 6.54
N VAL A 305 13.87 19.11 5.81
CA VAL A 305 14.37 19.75 4.60
C VAL A 305 13.96 18.97 3.34
N LEU A 306 13.09 19.51 2.50
CA LEU A 306 12.72 18.86 1.24
C LEU A 306 13.88 18.99 0.24
N VAL A 307 14.46 17.86 -0.17
CA VAL A 307 15.56 17.82 -1.17
C VAL A 307 15.14 17.30 -2.55
N ALA A 308 14.03 16.57 -2.66
CA ALA A 308 13.55 16.09 -3.96
C ALA A 308 12.04 15.76 -4.03
N LYS A 309 11.46 16.02 -5.20
CA LYS A 309 10.27 15.30 -5.70
C LYS A 309 10.74 14.01 -6.39
N LEU A 310 10.23 12.88 -5.93
CA LEU A 310 10.67 11.52 -6.32
C LEU A 310 9.64 10.84 -7.23
N VAL A 311 10.14 10.04 -8.17
CA VAL A 311 9.34 9.38 -9.23
C VAL A 311 8.18 8.57 -8.65
N THR A 312 7.05 8.66 -9.34
CA THR A 312 5.90 7.77 -9.20
C THR A 312 5.67 7.08 -10.55
N GLY A 313 5.13 5.86 -10.53
CA GLY A 313 4.45 5.33 -11.71
C GLY A 313 3.31 6.28 -12.14
N SER A 314 3.03 6.33 -13.45
CA SER A 314 2.11 7.29 -14.09
C SER A 314 0.72 7.20 -13.48
N LEU A 315 0.19 8.34 -13.02
CA LEU A 315 -1.06 8.45 -12.26
C LEU A 315 -1.12 7.51 -11.03
N ALA A 316 0.03 7.28 -10.39
CA ALA A 316 0.22 6.34 -9.28
C ALA A 316 -0.11 4.87 -9.58
N TYR A 317 -0.02 4.43 -10.84
CA TYR A 317 -0.15 3.04 -11.26
C TYR A 317 1.19 2.43 -11.67
N ASP A 318 1.35 1.12 -11.40
CA ASP A 318 2.56 0.30 -11.62
C ASP A 318 3.88 1.09 -11.42
N ASP A 319 4.87 1.02 -12.31
CA ASP A 319 6.17 1.73 -12.17
C ASP A 319 6.70 2.41 -13.45
N ILE A 320 5.93 2.39 -14.54
CA ILE A 320 6.23 3.12 -15.78
C ILE A 320 5.82 4.59 -15.63
N TRP A 321 6.65 5.53 -16.08
CA TRP A 321 6.41 6.98 -16.00
C TRP A 321 6.97 7.69 -17.25
N PHE A 322 6.61 8.96 -17.48
CA PHE A 322 6.99 9.67 -18.72
C PHE A 322 8.49 9.64 -19.06
N GLY A 323 9.36 9.57 -18.05
CA GLY A 323 10.81 9.56 -18.18
C GLY A 323 11.47 8.17 -18.23
N GLY A 324 10.73 7.06 -18.08
CA GLY A 324 11.29 5.71 -18.12
C GLY A 324 10.70 4.77 -17.06
N ARG A 325 11.56 4.09 -16.30
CA ARG A 325 11.16 3.12 -15.26
C ARG A 325 12.27 2.98 -14.22
N THR A 326 11.99 3.34 -12.97
CA THR A 326 12.99 3.39 -11.89
C THR A 326 13.68 2.05 -11.67
N ARG A 327 15.02 2.04 -11.64
CA ARG A 327 15.86 0.85 -11.41
C ARG A 327 15.92 0.47 -9.93
N ASN A 328 16.09 -0.82 -9.64
CA ASN A 328 16.32 -1.34 -8.30
C ASN A 328 17.80 -1.12 -7.89
N PRO A 329 18.12 -0.40 -6.79
CA PRO A 329 19.51 -0.23 -6.35
C PRO A 329 20.25 -1.55 -6.07
N TRP A 330 19.56 -2.61 -5.66
CA TRP A 330 20.15 -3.93 -5.40
C TRP A 330 20.51 -4.71 -6.67
N ASN A 331 19.84 -4.43 -7.78
CA ASN A 331 20.16 -4.97 -9.09
C ASN A 331 19.68 -3.99 -10.18
N ILE A 332 20.58 -3.21 -10.77
CA ILE A 332 20.22 -2.17 -11.75
C ILE A 332 19.80 -2.71 -13.14
N GLU A 333 19.78 -4.04 -13.35
CA GLU A 333 19.09 -4.68 -14.47
C GLU A 333 17.61 -5.03 -14.15
N GLU A 334 17.18 -4.77 -12.91
CA GLU A 334 15.79 -4.90 -12.46
C GLU A 334 15.18 -3.52 -12.18
N PHE A 335 13.86 -3.45 -12.27
CA PHE A 335 13.09 -2.27 -11.86
C PHE A 335 12.62 -2.36 -10.40
N SER A 336 12.35 -1.20 -9.80
CA SER A 336 11.98 -1.04 -8.40
C SER A 336 10.58 -1.57 -8.06
N THR A 337 9.72 -1.85 -9.04
CA THR A 337 8.25 -1.86 -8.90
C THR A 337 7.74 -0.52 -8.34
N GLY A 338 6.43 -0.38 -8.12
CA GLY A 338 5.82 0.90 -7.83
C GLY A 338 4.41 0.80 -7.26
N SER A 339 3.65 1.90 -7.18
CA SER A 339 3.96 3.20 -7.78
C SER A 339 4.82 4.14 -6.94
N SER A 340 5.16 3.82 -5.70
CA SER A 340 6.17 4.61 -4.94
C SER A 340 7.61 4.20 -5.30
N ALA A 341 7.89 4.09 -6.60
CA ALA A 341 9.15 3.65 -7.19
C ALA A 341 10.34 4.52 -6.75
N GLY A 342 10.25 5.84 -6.99
CA GLY A 342 11.27 6.81 -6.61
C GLY A 342 11.55 6.89 -5.10
N PRO A 343 10.52 6.97 -4.23
CA PRO A 343 10.68 6.85 -2.78
C PRO A 343 11.48 5.63 -2.32
N ALA A 344 11.12 4.43 -2.77
CA ALA A 344 11.76 3.20 -2.33
C ALA A 344 13.23 3.10 -2.81
N ALA A 345 13.46 3.38 -4.10
CA ALA A 345 14.80 3.34 -4.68
C ALA A 345 15.73 4.39 -4.06
N SER A 346 15.24 5.62 -3.84
CA SER A 346 16.06 6.72 -3.31
C SER A 346 16.40 6.53 -1.83
N THR A 347 15.48 6.02 -1.00
CA THR A 347 15.79 5.65 0.38
C THR A 347 16.77 4.45 0.43
N SER A 348 16.57 3.44 -0.42
CA SER A 348 17.46 2.27 -0.50
C SER A 348 18.89 2.65 -0.87
N ALA A 349 19.04 3.54 -1.85
CA ALA A 349 20.30 4.13 -2.30
C ALA A 349 20.95 5.10 -1.28
N GLY A 350 20.30 5.43 -0.17
CA GLY A 350 20.76 6.50 0.73
C GLY A 350 20.85 7.85 0.04
N MET A 351 20.01 8.12 -0.97
CA MET A 351 19.88 9.43 -1.60
C MET A 351 18.99 10.37 -0.76
N VAL A 352 18.17 9.80 0.12
CA VAL A 352 17.47 10.47 1.22
C VAL A 352 17.45 9.55 2.46
N PRO A 353 17.46 10.08 3.70
CA PRO A 353 17.24 9.30 4.93
C PRO A 353 15.85 8.64 4.94
N PHE A 354 14.84 9.38 4.50
CA PHE A 354 13.48 8.90 4.33
C PHE A 354 12.75 9.59 3.17
N ALA A 355 11.67 8.97 2.73
CA ALA A 355 10.72 9.54 1.78
C ALA A 355 9.27 9.25 2.19
N ILE A 356 8.32 10.08 1.74
CA ILE A 356 6.89 9.76 1.80
C ILE A 356 6.44 9.23 0.44
N GLY A 357 5.78 8.07 0.45
CA GLY A 357 5.05 7.53 -0.70
C GLY A 357 3.58 7.28 -0.39
N SER A 358 2.91 6.55 -1.28
CA SER A 358 1.48 6.24 -1.16
C SER A 358 1.14 4.82 -1.58
N GLU A 359 0.09 4.28 -0.96
CA GLU A 359 -0.54 3.02 -1.38
C GLU A 359 -2.05 3.11 -1.46
N THR A 360 -2.56 2.82 -2.66
CA THR A 360 -3.94 2.42 -2.93
C THR A 360 -4.04 0.90 -2.75
N ALA A 361 -3.32 0.16 -3.59
CA ALA A 361 -2.99 -1.25 -3.47
C ALA A 361 -1.51 -1.45 -3.84
N GLY A 362 -0.75 -2.18 -3.03
CA GLY A 362 0.64 -2.60 -3.28
C GLY A 362 1.72 -1.52 -3.37
N SER A 363 1.36 -0.26 -3.60
CA SER A 363 2.28 0.81 -4.00
C SER A 363 3.19 1.36 -2.89
N ILE A 364 3.09 0.85 -1.66
CA ILE A 364 4.14 0.89 -0.64
C ILE A 364 4.80 -0.48 -0.51
N THR A 365 4.02 -1.57 -0.40
CA THR A 365 4.55 -2.90 -0.08
C THR A 365 5.49 -3.49 -1.15
N TYR A 366 5.11 -3.49 -2.43
CA TYR A 366 5.96 -4.02 -3.51
C TYR A 366 7.27 -3.23 -3.68
N PRO A 367 7.28 -1.89 -3.83
CA PRO A 367 8.53 -1.18 -4.01
C PRO A 367 9.42 -1.21 -2.76
N ALA A 368 8.85 -1.24 -1.54
CA ALA A 368 9.62 -1.45 -0.32
C ALA A 368 10.28 -2.84 -0.28
N ALA A 369 9.52 -3.88 -0.61
CA ALA A 369 10.02 -5.25 -0.72
C ALA A 369 11.15 -5.36 -1.75
N ARG A 370 10.91 -4.85 -2.96
CA ARG A 370 11.83 -4.93 -4.11
C ARG A 370 13.12 -4.15 -3.90
N CYS A 371 13.05 -2.98 -3.27
CA CYS A 371 14.21 -2.14 -2.96
C CYS A 371 14.87 -2.48 -1.60
N GLY A 372 14.32 -3.42 -0.83
CA GLY A 372 14.92 -3.90 0.42
C GLY A 372 14.98 -2.84 1.52
N VAL A 373 13.94 -2.01 1.64
CA VAL A 373 13.83 -0.93 2.64
C VAL A 373 12.74 -1.21 3.67
N THR A 374 12.84 -0.56 4.83
CA THR A 374 11.78 -0.61 5.83
C THR A 374 10.72 0.41 5.46
N ALA A 375 9.44 0.02 5.45
CA ALA A 375 8.35 0.95 5.14
C ALA A 375 7.14 0.68 6.01
N LEU A 376 6.31 1.69 6.21
CA LEU A 376 5.01 1.53 6.86
C LEU A 376 3.92 1.99 5.91
N ARG A 377 2.98 1.10 5.60
CA ARG A 377 1.65 1.46 5.14
C ARG A 377 0.77 1.54 6.39
N PRO A 378 0.42 2.74 6.90
CA PRO A 378 -0.31 2.86 8.15
C PRO A 378 -1.79 2.51 7.99
N THR A 379 -2.51 2.49 9.11
CA THR A 379 -3.97 2.40 9.14
C THR A 379 -4.59 3.46 8.23
N PHE A 380 -5.65 3.08 7.50
CA PHE A 380 -6.38 4.02 6.65
C PHE A 380 -6.93 5.20 7.46
N GLY A 381 -6.67 6.42 6.99
CA GLY A 381 -7.04 7.67 7.67
C GLY A 381 -6.05 8.18 8.74
N THR A 382 -4.97 7.47 9.05
CA THR A 382 -3.91 7.94 9.99
C THR A 382 -3.18 9.18 9.49
N VAL A 383 -2.98 9.29 8.17
CA VAL A 383 -2.24 10.39 7.54
C VAL A 383 -3.15 11.04 6.50
N ALA A 384 -3.38 12.34 6.64
CA ALA A 384 -4.29 13.09 5.77
C ALA A 384 -3.71 13.34 4.37
N ARG A 385 -4.59 13.29 3.37
CA ARG A 385 -4.26 13.29 1.93
C ARG A 385 -4.56 14.63 1.23
N THR A 386 -5.02 15.64 1.97
CA THR A 386 -5.30 16.99 1.43
C THR A 386 -4.11 17.54 0.65
N GLY A 387 -4.30 17.81 -0.65
CA GLY A 387 -3.24 18.27 -1.55
C GLY A 387 -2.36 17.16 -2.15
N VAL A 388 -2.83 15.92 -2.14
CA VAL A 388 -2.24 14.79 -2.88
C VAL A 388 -3.24 14.32 -3.94
N MET A 389 -2.74 13.90 -5.11
CA MET A 389 -3.60 13.21 -6.09
C MET A 389 -4.17 11.93 -5.47
N SER A 390 -5.50 11.80 -5.50
CA SER A 390 -6.21 10.58 -5.11
C SER A 390 -6.55 9.76 -6.36
N ILE A 391 -6.55 8.44 -6.22
CA ILE A 391 -7.02 7.50 -7.23
C ILE A 391 -8.12 6.59 -6.68
N SER A 392 -8.21 6.43 -5.35
CA SER A 392 -9.39 5.90 -4.68
C SER A 392 -9.51 6.46 -3.27
N GLU A 393 -10.50 7.32 -3.04
CA GLU A 393 -10.76 7.96 -1.74
C GLU A 393 -10.89 6.95 -0.60
N SER A 394 -11.40 5.75 -0.91
CA SER A 394 -11.66 4.67 0.04
C SER A 394 -10.49 3.70 0.26
N LEU A 395 -9.40 3.83 -0.50
CA LEU A 395 -8.21 2.97 -0.43
C LEU A 395 -6.93 3.75 -0.13
N ASP A 396 -6.76 4.95 -0.67
CA ASP A 396 -5.48 5.68 -0.64
C ASP A 396 -4.95 5.96 0.78
N LYS A 397 -3.67 5.67 0.98
CA LYS A 397 -2.89 5.92 2.21
C LYS A 397 -1.55 6.57 1.87
N LEU A 398 -1.03 7.43 2.75
CA LEU A 398 0.35 7.91 2.72
C LEU A 398 1.18 7.16 3.75
N GLY A 399 2.47 6.94 3.49
CA GLY A 399 3.35 6.23 4.42
C GLY A 399 4.84 6.47 4.20
N PRO A 400 5.68 6.30 5.25
CA PRO A 400 7.11 6.48 5.17
C PRO A 400 7.85 5.28 4.55
N PHE A 401 8.90 5.59 3.80
CA PHE A 401 9.98 4.70 3.37
C PHE A 401 11.28 5.13 4.06
N CYS A 402 11.83 4.28 4.92
CA CYS A 402 13.03 4.56 5.71
C CYS A 402 14.03 3.38 5.68
N ARG A 403 15.20 3.54 6.32
CA ARG A 403 16.10 2.41 6.53
C ARG A 403 15.73 1.54 7.73
N SER A 404 15.12 2.08 8.80
CA SER A 404 14.66 1.29 9.95
C SER A 404 13.20 1.52 10.37
N ALA A 405 12.68 0.65 11.22
CA ALA A 405 11.34 0.77 11.83
C ALA A 405 11.27 1.92 12.85
N ILE A 406 12.39 2.24 13.49
CA ILE A 406 12.54 3.43 14.37
C ILE A 406 12.27 4.69 13.55
N ASP A 407 12.92 4.81 12.39
CA ASP A 407 12.71 5.93 11.46
C ASP A 407 11.26 5.99 10.96
N CYS A 408 10.63 4.84 10.64
CA CYS A 408 9.22 4.80 10.26
C CYS A 408 8.29 5.32 11.37
N ALA A 409 8.56 5.01 12.64
CA ALA A 409 7.79 5.51 13.77
C ALA A 409 7.97 7.02 13.99
N VAL A 410 9.22 7.51 13.90
CA VAL A 410 9.55 8.94 13.97
C VAL A 410 8.82 9.74 12.89
N VAL A 411 8.86 9.27 11.64
CA VAL A 411 8.20 9.96 10.52
C VAL A 411 6.67 9.85 10.63
N LEU A 412 6.13 8.70 11.06
CA LEU A 412 4.70 8.55 11.31
C LEU A 412 4.19 9.57 12.33
N ASP A 413 4.91 9.77 13.44
CA ASP A 413 4.47 10.69 14.50
C ASP A 413 4.37 12.15 14.02
N ALA A 414 5.30 12.58 13.17
CA ALA A 414 5.26 13.90 12.55
C ALA A 414 4.06 14.08 11.59
N ILE A 415 3.71 13.05 10.81
CA ILE A 415 2.68 13.15 9.76
C ILE A 415 1.26 12.76 10.23
N ARG A 416 1.10 12.04 11.34
CA ARG A 416 -0.20 11.49 11.79
C ARG A 416 -1.20 12.53 12.30
N GLY A 417 -2.47 12.22 12.11
CA GLY A 417 -3.63 12.97 12.63
C GLY A 417 -4.48 13.61 11.54
N LYS A 418 -5.55 14.25 11.99
CA LYS A 418 -6.65 14.75 11.16
C LYS A 418 -6.29 16.01 10.37
N ASP A 419 -6.97 16.21 9.25
CA ASP A 419 -7.01 17.45 8.48
C ASP A 419 -8.48 17.82 8.18
N ALA A 420 -8.75 19.08 7.84
CA ALA A 420 -10.10 19.54 7.52
C ALA A 420 -10.50 19.24 6.06
N GLY A 421 -9.54 19.04 5.16
CA GLY A 421 -9.76 18.76 3.74
C GLY A 421 -9.83 17.28 3.36
N ASP A 422 -9.59 16.36 4.31
CA ASP A 422 -9.70 14.91 4.09
C ASP A 422 -10.76 14.32 5.04
N PRO A 423 -12.00 14.06 4.57
CA PRO A 423 -13.09 13.54 5.40
C PRO A 423 -12.83 12.16 6.02
N SER A 424 -11.92 11.38 5.45
CA SER A 424 -11.51 10.08 5.99
C SER A 424 -10.39 10.19 7.03
N SER A 425 -9.70 11.33 7.10
CA SER A 425 -8.61 11.55 8.07
C SER A 425 -9.13 11.65 9.50
N ARG A 426 -8.35 11.09 10.43
CA ARG A 426 -8.77 10.84 11.82
C ARG A 426 -7.59 10.98 12.77
N GLU A 427 -7.88 11.42 13.99
CA GLU A 427 -6.96 11.18 15.10
C GLU A 427 -7.07 9.69 15.45
N VAL A 428 -6.01 8.94 15.13
CA VAL A 428 -5.92 7.50 15.40
C VAL A 428 -5.20 7.33 16.74
N PRO A 429 -5.77 6.60 17.71
CA PRO A 429 -5.19 6.43 19.04
C PRO A 429 -4.03 5.42 19.01
N ILE A 430 -2.95 5.80 18.32
CA ILE A 430 -1.73 5.00 18.22
C ILE A 430 -0.89 5.26 19.47
N GLU A 431 -0.70 4.22 20.28
CA GLU A 431 0.19 4.20 21.45
C GLU A 431 1.67 4.34 21.05
N ASP A 432 2.58 4.53 22.00
CA ASP A 432 4.01 4.72 21.71
C ASP A 432 4.68 3.38 21.34
N PRO A 433 5.14 3.18 20.08
CA PRO A 433 5.79 1.95 19.66
C PRO A 433 7.13 1.67 20.36
N PHE A 434 7.77 2.67 20.97
CA PHE A 434 9.00 2.46 21.73
C PHE A 434 8.75 1.87 23.13
N HIS A 435 7.51 1.91 23.60
CA HIS A 435 7.11 1.53 24.97
C HIS A 435 6.18 0.30 25.06
N ILE A 436 5.94 -0.39 23.93
CA ILE A 436 5.14 -1.63 23.91
C ILE A 436 5.95 -2.82 24.47
N ASP A 437 5.43 -3.45 25.54
CA ASP A 437 5.95 -4.74 26.01
C ASP A 437 5.55 -5.87 25.04
N ILE A 438 6.45 -6.15 24.10
CA ILE A 438 6.32 -7.22 23.11
C ILE A 438 6.19 -8.63 23.72
N THR A 439 6.45 -8.82 25.02
CA THR A 439 6.25 -10.13 25.68
C THR A 439 4.78 -10.39 26.03
N GLN A 440 3.93 -9.36 26.06
CA GLN A 440 2.48 -9.53 26.28
C GLN A 440 1.70 -9.82 25.00
N VAL A 441 2.24 -9.50 23.82
CA VAL A 441 1.51 -9.65 22.54
C VAL A 441 1.61 -11.07 21.98
N THR A 442 0.48 -11.58 21.50
CA THR A 442 0.35 -12.83 20.75
C THR A 442 0.40 -12.53 19.27
N VAL A 443 1.35 -13.13 18.55
CA VAL A 443 1.58 -12.86 17.13
C VAL A 443 1.31 -14.11 16.30
N GLY A 444 0.42 -13.98 15.33
CA GLY A 444 0.17 -15.02 14.34
C GLY A 444 1.30 -15.13 13.31
N TYR A 445 1.49 -16.31 12.73
CA TYR A 445 2.23 -16.45 11.48
C TYR A 445 1.44 -17.28 10.47
N LEU A 446 1.37 -16.78 9.24
CA LEU A 446 0.76 -17.49 8.10
C LEU A 446 1.78 -18.48 7.49
N ASP A 447 1.31 -19.42 6.67
CA ASP A 447 2.19 -20.34 5.90
C ASP A 447 3.16 -19.59 4.95
N SER A 448 2.88 -18.32 4.64
CA SER A 448 3.71 -17.43 3.81
C SER A 448 4.67 -16.53 4.61
N ALA A 449 4.83 -16.76 5.92
CA ALA A 449 5.72 -15.98 6.78
C ALA A 449 7.20 -16.35 6.59
N GLU A 450 8.08 -15.34 6.62
CA GLU A 450 9.53 -15.56 6.68
C GLU A 450 9.92 -16.07 8.08
N MET A 451 10.18 -17.37 8.18
CA MET A 451 10.34 -18.07 9.48
C MET A 451 11.49 -17.55 10.35
N GLU A 452 12.50 -16.88 9.78
CA GLU A 452 13.53 -16.20 10.57
C GLU A 452 12.92 -15.19 11.54
N VAL A 453 11.92 -14.42 11.08
CA VAL A 453 11.24 -13.39 11.88
C VAL A 453 10.43 -14.03 13.01
N VAL A 454 9.78 -15.17 12.72
CA VAL A 454 9.06 -15.98 13.72
C VAL A 454 10.03 -16.46 14.80
N TYR A 455 11.20 -16.99 14.44
CA TYR A 455 12.19 -17.47 15.40
C TYR A 455 12.85 -16.34 16.20
N VAL A 456 13.20 -15.22 15.56
CA VAL A 456 13.82 -14.06 16.23
C VAL A 456 12.85 -13.39 17.21
N LEU A 457 11.58 -13.23 16.85
CA LEU A 457 10.58 -12.67 17.76
C LEU A 457 10.22 -13.64 18.89
N SER A 458 10.15 -14.95 18.62
CA SER A 458 10.01 -15.97 19.68
C SER A 458 11.19 -15.93 20.67
N ALA A 459 12.43 -15.79 20.17
CA ALA A 459 13.62 -15.60 21.01
C ALA A 459 13.66 -14.25 21.76
N LYS A 460 12.83 -13.27 21.36
CA LYS A 460 12.58 -12.01 22.08
C LYS A 460 11.47 -12.12 23.14
N GLY A 461 10.87 -13.30 23.31
CA GLY A 461 9.79 -13.54 24.27
C GLY A 461 8.38 -13.25 23.73
N VAL A 462 8.24 -12.95 22.44
CA VAL A 462 6.92 -12.76 21.80
C VAL A 462 6.22 -14.11 21.66
N LYS A 463 4.92 -14.18 21.94
CA LYS A 463 4.13 -15.42 21.85
C LYS A 463 3.69 -15.70 20.41
N LEU A 464 4.52 -16.40 19.65
CA LEU A 464 4.23 -16.79 18.25
C LEU A 464 3.30 -18.01 18.18
N VAL A 465 2.28 -17.95 17.31
CA VAL A 465 1.33 -19.06 17.05
C VAL A 465 1.02 -19.20 15.55
N PRO A 466 0.80 -20.42 15.03
CA PRO A 466 0.23 -20.58 13.69
C PRO A 466 -1.12 -19.86 13.58
N PHE A 467 -1.34 -19.12 12.51
CA PHE A 467 -2.53 -18.31 12.32
C PHE A 467 -3.09 -18.44 10.90
N LYS A 468 -4.41 -18.23 10.77
CA LYS A 468 -5.10 -18.20 9.49
C LYS A 468 -6.25 -17.21 9.54
N LEU A 469 -6.29 -16.31 8.56
CA LEU A 469 -7.48 -15.51 8.26
C LEU A 469 -8.54 -16.40 7.61
N ASN A 470 -9.74 -16.44 8.19
CA ASN A 470 -10.87 -17.18 7.67
C ASN A 470 -11.99 -16.21 7.27
N TYR A 471 -12.30 -16.19 5.97
CA TYR A 471 -13.39 -15.41 5.38
C TYR A 471 -14.00 -16.23 4.22
N THR A 472 -15.19 -15.82 3.78
CA THR A 472 -16.00 -16.55 2.79
C THR A 472 -15.98 -15.92 1.38
N VAL A 473 -15.27 -14.80 1.23
CA VAL A 473 -15.04 -14.14 -0.07
C VAL A 473 -14.03 -14.97 -0.89
N GLU A 474 -14.45 -15.46 -2.06
CA GLU A 474 -13.64 -16.32 -2.94
C GLU A 474 -12.48 -15.59 -3.64
N SER A 475 -12.60 -14.26 -3.81
CA SER A 475 -11.57 -13.42 -4.42
C SER A 475 -11.64 -11.99 -3.89
N VAL A 476 -10.62 -11.58 -3.14
CA VAL A 476 -10.50 -10.26 -2.53
C VAL A 476 -10.02 -9.23 -3.54
N GLN A 477 -9.15 -9.61 -4.50
CA GLN A 477 -8.77 -8.72 -5.61
C GLN A 477 -9.97 -8.25 -6.44
N SER A 478 -11.01 -9.09 -6.59
CA SER A 478 -12.20 -8.74 -7.39
C SER A 478 -13.03 -7.61 -6.77
N ILE A 479 -13.02 -7.51 -5.44
CA ILE A 479 -13.61 -6.38 -4.70
C ILE A 479 -12.71 -5.14 -4.83
N LEU A 480 -11.39 -5.31 -4.75
CA LEU A 480 -10.45 -4.20 -4.87
C LEU A 480 -10.52 -3.58 -6.27
N ASN A 481 -10.46 -4.36 -7.34
CA ASN A 481 -10.47 -3.86 -8.70
C ASN A 481 -11.77 -3.09 -9.00
N ILE A 482 -12.96 -3.62 -8.67
CA ILE A 482 -14.22 -2.86 -8.86
C ILE A 482 -14.25 -1.56 -8.04
N THR A 483 -13.64 -1.53 -6.85
CA THR A 483 -13.53 -0.31 -6.06
C THR A 483 -12.61 0.70 -6.74
N MET A 484 -11.40 0.25 -7.07
CA MET A 484 -10.30 1.08 -7.56
C MET A 484 -10.56 1.58 -8.98
N ASP A 485 -10.97 0.71 -9.91
CA ASP A 485 -11.25 1.05 -11.31
C ASP A 485 -12.34 2.14 -11.44
N VAL A 486 -13.39 2.07 -10.60
CA VAL A 486 -14.50 3.03 -10.62
C VAL A 486 -14.12 4.35 -9.95
N ASP A 487 -13.44 4.30 -8.80
CA ASP A 487 -12.97 5.52 -8.14
C ASP A 487 -11.94 6.25 -9.05
N MET A 488 -11.03 5.51 -9.69
CA MET A 488 -10.07 6.03 -10.68
C MET A 488 -10.78 6.70 -11.85
N LEU A 489 -11.77 6.03 -12.46
CA LEU A 489 -12.55 6.61 -13.55
C LEU A 489 -13.33 7.86 -13.10
N ALA A 490 -13.87 7.88 -11.87
CA ALA A 490 -14.57 9.03 -11.34
C ALA A 490 -13.66 10.26 -11.17
N HIS A 491 -12.41 10.05 -10.73
CA HIS A 491 -11.42 11.13 -10.64
C HIS A 491 -10.88 11.59 -12.01
N PHE A 492 -10.84 10.71 -13.02
CA PHE A 492 -10.23 10.98 -14.34
C PHE A 492 -11.22 10.99 -15.53
N ASP A 493 -12.53 11.14 -15.30
CA ASP A 493 -13.55 11.14 -16.37
C ASP A 493 -13.30 12.23 -17.42
N ASN A 494 -12.99 13.46 -17.00
CA ASN A 494 -12.69 14.57 -17.92
C ASN A 494 -11.46 14.27 -18.79
N TRP A 495 -10.39 13.75 -18.18
CA TRP A 495 -9.14 13.36 -18.85
C TRP A 495 -9.38 12.24 -19.90
N GLN A 496 -10.23 11.25 -19.59
CA GLN A 496 -10.63 10.22 -20.55
C GLN A 496 -11.51 10.78 -21.68
N ARG A 497 -12.44 11.69 -21.37
CA ARG A 497 -13.32 12.34 -22.38
C ARG A 497 -12.56 13.26 -23.33
N GLU A 498 -11.50 13.90 -22.84
CA GLU A 498 -10.55 14.68 -23.62
C GLU A 498 -9.59 13.81 -24.46
N GLN A 499 -9.72 12.48 -24.39
CA GLN A 499 -8.93 11.48 -25.12
C GLN A 499 -7.43 11.47 -24.76
N HIS A 500 -7.06 12.04 -23.61
CA HIS A 500 -5.69 11.90 -23.07
C HIS A 500 -5.35 10.45 -22.67
N ASP A 501 -6.32 9.54 -22.67
CA ASP A 501 -6.07 8.11 -22.56
C ASP A 501 -5.30 7.52 -23.75
N ASP A 502 -5.23 8.22 -24.90
CA ASP A 502 -4.33 7.88 -26.03
C ASP A 502 -2.89 8.43 -25.86
N ASP A 503 -2.66 9.44 -25.02
CA ASP A 503 -1.33 10.04 -24.76
C ASP A 503 -0.54 9.31 -23.65
N PHE A 504 -1.24 8.52 -22.83
CA PHE A 504 -0.71 7.79 -21.67
C PHE A 504 0.37 6.76 -22.07
N GLU A 505 1.37 6.56 -21.22
CA GLU A 505 2.63 5.94 -21.61
C GLU A 505 2.60 4.40 -21.66
N ALA A 506 1.78 3.78 -20.81
CA ALA A 506 1.54 2.34 -20.80
C ALA A 506 0.11 2.05 -21.26
N GLN A 507 -0.08 1.99 -22.59
CA GLN A 507 -1.38 1.83 -23.24
C GLN A 507 -2.12 0.53 -22.90
N ASP A 508 -1.41 -0.48 -22.40
CA ASP A 508 -1.92 -1.77 -21.91
C ASP A 508 -2.21 -1.79 -20.39
N GLN A 509 -2.11 -0.64 -19.71
CA GLN A 509 -2.39 -0.47 -18.29
C GLN A 509 -3.63 0.42 -18.06
N TRP A 510 -3.48 1.53 -17.32
CA TRP A 510 -4.54 2.46 -16.90
C TRP A 510 -5.63 2.76 -17.94
N PRO A 511 -5.33 3.00 -19.24
CA PRO A 511 -6.36 3.28 -20.24
C PRO A 511 -7.35 2.13 -20.41
N VAL A 512 -6.88 0.87 -20.39
CA VAL A 512 -7.73 -0.34 -20.49
C VAL A 512 -8.66 -0.41 -19.28
N GLU A 513 -8.11 -0.17 -18.09
CA GLU A 513 -8.84 -0.30 -16.82
C GLU A 513 -9.94 0.76 -16.71
N LEU A 514 -9.65 2.03 -17.06
CA LEU A 514 -10.67 3.08 -17.12
C LEU A 514 -11.74 2.80 -18.19
N ARG A 515 -11.37 2.17 -19.30
CA ARG A 515 -12.33 1.84 -20.38
C ARG A 515 -13.27 0.71 -19.95
N ARG A 516 -12.80 -0.35 -19.29
CA ARG A 516 -13.70 -1.38 -18.71
C ARG A 516 -14.53 -0.84 -17.53
N ALA A 517 -14.00 0.12 -16.76
CA ALA A 517 -14.70 0.75 -15.63
C ALA A 517 -16.00 1.46 -16.07
N ARG A 518 -16.02 2.03 -17.29
CA ARG A 518 -17.19 2.66 -17.92
C ARG A 518 -18.41 1.73 -18.00
N LEU A 519 -18.18 0.41 -17.97
CA LEU A 519 -19.19 -0.64 -18.05
C LEU A 519 -19.56 -1.25 -16.69
N ILE A 520 -19.18 -0.63 -15.57
CA ILE A 520 -19.56 -1.04 -14.23
C ILE A 520 -20.80 -0.26 -13.78
N PRO A 521 -21.98 -0.90 -13.63
CA PRO A 521 -23.17 -0.22 -13.12
C PRO A 521 -22.97 0.18 -11.65
N ALA A 522 -23.52 1.33 -11.25
CA ALA A 522 -23.51 1.77 -9.86
C ALA A 522 -24.11 0.73 -8.88
N VAL A 523 -25.04 -0.11 -9.36
CA VAL A 523 -25.58 -1.25 -8.60
C VAL A 523 -24.50 -2.27 -8.25
N ASP A 524 -23.61 -2.61 -9.17
CA ASP A 524 -22.57 -3.63 -8.96
C ASP A 524 -21.36 -3.09 -8.20
N TYR A 525 -21.01 -1.81 -8.38
CA TYR A 525 -20.09 -1.11 -7.47
C TYR A 525 -20.64 -1.13 -6.03
N LEU A 526 -21.94 -0.86 -5.83
CA LEU A 526 -22.57 -1.00 -4.52
C LEU A 526 -22.54 -2.44 -3.98
N GLN A 527 -22.73 -3.46 -4.81
CA GLN A 527 -22.56 -4.85 -4.33
C GLN A 527 -21.10 -5.16 -3.97
N ALA A 528 -20.10 -4.62 -4.68
CA ALA A 528 -18.70 -4.74 -4.29
C ALA A 528 -18.42 -4.06 -2.93
N GLN A 529 -18.95 -2.84 -2.69
CA GLN A 529 -18.79 -2.19 -1.38
C GLN A 529 -19.56 -2.90 -0.25
N ARG A 530 -20.65 -3.61 -0.55
CA ARG A 530 -21.33 -4.50 0.42
C ARG A 530 -20.54 -5.78 0.67
N ALA A 531 -19.93 -6.38 -0.36
CA ALA A 531 -19.02 -7.53 -0.21
C ALA A 531 -17.76 -7.15 0.58
N ARG A 532 -17.22 -5.93 0.39
CA ARG A 532 -16.18 -5.33 1.24
C ARG A 532 -16.62 -5.25 2.70
N GLY A 533 -17.85 -4.80 2.97
CA GLY A 533 -18.42 -4.79 4.33
C GLY A 533 -18.46 -6.18 4.98
N LYS A 534 -18.85 -7.21 4.21
CA LYS A 534 -18.82 -8.63 4.63
C LYS A 534 -17.39 -9.12 4.90
N LEU A 535 -16.42 -8.79 4.02
CA LEU A 535 -15.00 -9.12 4.21
C LEU A 535 -14.43 -8.49 5.50
N ILE A 536 -14.67 -7.20 5.73
CA ILE A 536 -14.20 -6.49 6.92
C ILE A 536 -14.73 -7.15 8.19
N LYS A 537 -16.02 -7.52 8.20
CA LYS A 537 -16.64 -8.22 9.32
C LYS A 537 -15.95 -9.57 9.58
N GLU A 538 -15.81 -10.41 8.55
CA GLU A 538 -15.25 -11.76 8.70
C GLU A 538 -13.75 -11.75 9.06
N VAL A 539 -12.98 -10.80 8.52
CA VAL A 539 -11.59 -10.58 8.94
C VAL A 539 -11.54 -10.16 10.41
N LYS A 540 -12.36 -9.21 10.86
CA LYS A 540 -12.44 -8.80 12.28
C LYS A 540 -12.84 -9.96 13.20
N GLU A 541 -13.79 -10.80 12.78
CA GLU A 541 -14.24 -11.98 13.54
C GLU A 541 -13.19 -13.12 13.54
N SER A 542 -12.28 -13.16 12.55
CA SER A 542 -11.19 -14.13 12.48
C SER A 542 -9.91 -13.70 13.22
N PHE A 543 -9.83 -12.49 13.76
CA PHE A 543 -8.64 -12.00 14.45
C PHE A 543 -8.61 -12.48 15.92
N THR A 544 -7.64 -13.35 16.23
CA THR A 544 -7.43 -13.95 17.56
C THR A 544 -6.02 -13.68 18.12
N VAL A 545 -5.31 -12.74 17.49
CA VAL A 545 -3.91 -12.37 17.71
C VAL A 545 -3.76 -10.85 17.57
N ASP A 546 -2.78 -10.24 18.22
CA ASP A 546 -2.59 -8.79 18.24
C ASP A 546 -1.90 -8.27 16.96
N ALA A 547 -1.18 -9.15 16.27
CA ALA A 547 -0.58 -8.93 14.96
C ALA A 547 -0.38 -10.28 14.24
N PHE A 548 -0.05 -10.28 12.94
CA PHE A 548 0.45 -11.46 12.25
C PHE A 548 1.57 -11.16 11.25
N ILE A 549 2.38 -12.19 10.96
CA ILE A 549 3.47 -12.17 9.98
C ILE A 549 3.02 -12.93 8.71
N GLY A 550 3.32 -12.37 7.53
CA GLY A 550 3.03 -13.00 6.24
C GLY A 550 3.76 -12.34 5.07
N ASN A 551 3.66 -12.90 3.87
CA ASN A 551 4.28 -12.33 2.67
C ASN A 551 3.65 -10.97 2.30
N VAL A 552 4.48 -9.92 2.29
CA VAL A 552 4.09 -8.53 2.00
C VAL A 552 3.80 -8.26 0.51
N THR A 553 4.10 -9.24 -0.36
CA THR A 553 3.89 -9.22 -1.82
C THR A 553 2.85 -10.24 -2.30
N ASP A 554 2.16 -10.92 -1.37
CA ASP A 554 1.00 -11.74 -1.69
C ASP A 554 -0.18 -10.85 -2.09
N TRP A 555 -0.67 -10.98 -3.32
CA TRP A 555 -1.61 -10.03 -3.91
C TRP A 555 -3.01 -10.05 -3.27
N GLU A 556 -3.53 -11.22 -2.89
CA GLU A 556 -4.81 -11.31 -2.18
C GLU A 556 -4.69 -10.73 -0.76
N LEU A 557 -3.57 -10.96 -0.07
CA LEU A 557 -3.29 -10.37 1.24
C LEU A 557 -3.06 -8.84 1.17
N VAL A 558 -2.42 -8.34 0.12
CA VAL A 558 -2.31 -6.90 -0.18
C VAL A 558 -3.69 -6.31 -0.44
N CYS A 559 -4.55 -6.96 -1.25
CA CYS A 559 -5.92 -6.51 -1.48
C CYS A 559 -6.73 -6.46 -0.17
N LEU A 560 -6.64 -7.50 0.65
CA LEU A 560 -7.28 -7.59 1.97
C LEU A 560 -6.83 -6.47 2.90
N GLY A 561 -5.51 -6.29 3.07
CA GLY A 561 -4.95 -5.27 3.94
C GLY A 561 -5.35 -3.84 3.55
N ASN A 562 -5.64 -3.58 2.27
CA ASN A 562 -6.12 -2.29 1.78
C ASN A 562 -7.63 -2.10 1.90
N LEU A 563 -8.43 -3.11 1.51
CA LEU A 563 -9.89 -3.07 1.65
C LEU A 563 -10.33 -2.96 3.12
N VAL A 564 -9.62 -3.62 4.03
CA VAL A 564 -9.85 -3.58 5.50
C VAL A 564 -9.16 -2.37 6.16
N GLY A 565 -8.23 -1.70 5.46
CA GLY A 565 -7.56 -0.49 5.96
C GLY A 565 -6.55 -0.75 7.10
N MET A 566 -6.06 -1.99 7.22
CA MET A 566 -5.08 -2.43 8.21
C MET A 566 -3.69 -1.80 7.97
N PRO A 567 -2.88 -1.56 9.01
CA PRO A 567 -1.47 -1.23 8.87
C PRO A 567 -0.63 -2.46 8.47
N VAL A 568 0.53 -2.24 7.83
CA VAL A 568 1.60 -3.23 7.70
C VAL A 568 2.98 -2.56 7.70
N ALA A 569 3.88 -3.09 8.53
CA ALA A 569 5.30 -2.77 8.48
C ALA A 569 6.01 -3.74 7.54
N VAL A 570 6.66 -3.22 6.50
CA VAL A 570 7.51 -3.95 5.55
C VAL A 570 8.91 -4.02 6.12
N VAL A 571 9.50 -5.22 6.24
CA VAL A 571 10.76 -5.44 6.94
C VAL A 571 11.72 -6.28 6.08
N PRO A 572 12.95 -5.82 5.80
CA PRO A 572 13.99 -6.63 5.16
C PRO A 572 14.47 -7.78 6.04
N THR A 573 14.49 -9.00 5.48
CA THR A 573 14.84 -10.26 6.16
C THR A 573 15.99 -11.02 5.48
N GLY A 574 16.59 -10.46 4.43
CA GLY A 574 17.78 -11.02 3.81
C GLY A 574 18.02 -10.59 2.36
N PHE A 575 19.12 -11.07 1.80
CA PHE A 575 19.53 -10.81 0.42
C PHE A 575 20.07 -12.10 -0.22
N LYS A 576 19.41 -12.55 -1.27
CA LYS A 576 19.79 -13.72 -2.07
C LYS A 576 20.68 -13.27 -3.24
N ASN A 577 21.54 -14.16 -3.73
CA ASN A 577 22.22 -13.91 -5.01
C ASN A 577 21.18 -13.87 -6.13
N VAL A 578 21.39 -13.00 -7.13
CA VAL A 578 20.54 -12.95 -8.33
C VAL A 578 20.59 -14.28 -9.10
N GLU A 579 19.47 -14.66 -9.72
CA GLU A 579 19.44 -15.81 -10.61
C GLU A 579 20.26 -15.53 -11.87
N ASN A 580 21.06 -16.51 -12.32
CA ASN A 580 21.94 -16.39 -13.50
C ASN A 580 22.88 -15.17 -13.46
N PRO A 581 23.77 -15.04 -12.45
CA PRO A 581 24.65 -13.88 -12.32
C PRO A 581 25.59 -13.72 -13.54
N PRO A 582 25.95 -12.48 -13.91
CA PRO A 582 26.94 -12.22 -14.97
C PRO A 582 28.28 -12.93 -14.72
N LYS A 583 29.02 -13.22 -15.80
CA LYS A 583 30.30 -13.94 -15.75
C LYS A 583 31.35 -13.16 -14.94
N GLY A 584 31.48 -13.50 -13.66
CA GLY A 584 32.38 -12.88 -12.68
C GLY A 584 31.81 -13.01 -11.27
N SER A 585 32.29 -12.20 -10.33
CA SER A 585 31.65 -12.02 -9.03
C SER A 585 30.77 -10.76 -9.05
N THR A 586 29.46 -10.91 -8.83
CA THR A 586 28.54 -9.76 -8.77
C THR A 586 28.16 -9.41 -7.33
N ARG A 587 28.12 -8.10 -7.03
CA ARG A 587 27.59 -7.56 -5.77
C ARG A 587 26.05 -7.46 -5.77
N ARG A 588 25.40 -7.60 -6.92
CA ARG A 588 23.93 -7.49 -7.07
C ARG A 588 23.18 -8.58 -6.30
N ARG A 589 22.01 -8.26 -5.76
CA ARG A 589 21.19 -9.16 -4.93
C ARG A 589 19.71 -9.05 -5.26
N THR A 590 18.99 -10.14 -5.02
CA THR A 590 17.53 -10.14 -4.91
C THR A 590 17.15 -10.02 -3.43
N THR A 591 16.22 -9.13 -3.10
CA THR A 591 15.80 -8.85 -1.73
C THR A 591 14.90 -9.95 -1.17
N VAL A 592 14.86 -10.06 0.16
CA VAL A 592 13.91 -10.90 0.91
C VAL A 592 13.31 -10.05 2.02
N THR A 593 11.98 -10.07 2.14
CA THR A 593 11.24 -9.18 3.05
C THR A 593 9.97 -9.85 3.58
N THR A 594 9.55 -9.50 4.79
CA THR A 594 8.24 -9.89 5.34
C THR A 594 7.34 -8.68 5.57
N GLY A 595 6.05 -8.96 5.83
CA GLY A 595 5.07 -7.98 6.30
C GLY A 595 4.61 -8.34 7.70
N ILE A 596 4.69 -7.40 8.64
CA ILE A 596 4.08 -7.50 9.96
C ILE A 596 2.80 -6.66 9.94
N TYR A 597 1.65 -7.34 9.92
CA TYR A 597 0.31 -6.77 9.85
C TYR A 597 -0.29 -6.70 11.26
N ALA A 598 -1.08 -5.66 11.54
CA ALA A 598 -1.86 -5.57 12.77
C ALA A 598 -3.33 -5.23 12.44
N PRO A 599 -4.27 -5.30 13.41
CA PRO A 599 -5.58 -4.67 13.27
C PRO A 599 -5.47 -3.18 12.92
N PRO A 600 -6.49 -2.58 12.30
CA PRO A 600 -6.60 -1.12 12.22
C PRO A 600 -6.40 -0.47 13.60
N ASP A 601 -5.76 0.69 13.60
CA ASP A 601 -5.40 1.51 14.76
C ASP A 601 -4.21 0.98 15.59
N HIS A 602 -3.73 -0.23 15.29
CA HIS A 602 -2.64 -0.91 16.02
C HIS A 602 -1.29 -0.81 15.31
N ASP A 603 -1.07 0.28 14.55
CA ASP A 603 0.20 0.60 13.86
C ASP A 603 1.44 0.46 14.77
N HIS A 604 1.26 0.78 16.06
CA HIS A 604 2.29 0.72 17.09
C HIS A 604 2.77 -0.72 17.36
N ILE A 605 1.91 -1.73 17.29
CA ILE A 605 2.29 -3.14 17.49
C ILE A 605 3.14 -3.62 16.31
N ALA A 606 2.72 -3.32 15.08
CA ALA A 606 3.49 -3.66 13.88
C ALA A 606 4.88 -2.99 13.87
N LEU A 607 4.95 -1.72 14.29
CA LEU A 607 6.21 -0.99 14.45
C LEU A 607 7.10 -1.57 15.57
N ALA A 608 6.55 -1.83 16.77
CA ALA A 608 7.32 -2.38 17.89
C ALA A 608 7.91 -3.76 17.57
N LEU A 609 7.15 -4.64 16.92
CA LEU A 609 7.64 -5.93 16.46
C LEU A 609 8.73 -5.79 15.37
N ALA A 610 8.57 -4.87 14.43
CA ALA A 610 9.60 -4.58 13.42
C ALA A 610 10.90 -4.05 14.06
N MET A 611 10.81 -3.15 15.05
CA MET A 611 11.96 -2.69 15.83
C MET A 611 12.60 -3.82 16.64
N ALA A 612 11.80 -4.70 17.26
CA ALA A 612 12.30 -5.82 18.04
C ALA A 612 13.14 -6.80 17.19
N TYR A 613 12.67 -7.11 15.98
CA TYR A 613 13.42 -7.90 15.00
C TYR A 613 14.70 -7.17 14.53
N GLN A 614 14.59 -5.88 14.19
CA GLN A 614 15.73 -5.06 13.74
C GLN A 614 16.75 -4.76 14.86
N SER A 615 16.39 -4.92 16.14
CA SER A 615 17.32 -4.74 17.27
C SER A 615 18.45 -5.77 17.32
N VAL A 616 18.29 -6.92 16.66
CA VAL A 616 19.22 -8.07 16.68
C VAL A 616 19.58 -8.59 15.29
N THR A 617 19.15 -7.90 14.22
CA THR A 617 19.49 -8.22 12.83
C THR A 617 20.12 -7.01 12.13
N ASP A 618 20.81 -7.23 11.02
CA ASP A 618 21.51 -6.18 10.28
C ASP A 618 21.07 -6.05 8.81
N HIS A 619 20.11 -6.86 8.34
CA HIS A 619 19.58 -6.82 6.96
C HIS A 619 19.23 -5.39 6.51
N HIS A 620 18.50 -4.66 7.35
CA HIS A 620 18.09 -3.27 7.12
C HIS A 620 19.26 -2.25 7.12
N LYS A 621 20.43 -2.64 7.66
CA LYS A 621 21.66 -1.83 7.70
C LYS A 621 22.53 -2.02 6.46
N GLN A 622 22.36 -3.14 5.75
CA GLN A 622 23.05 -3.42 4.49
C GLN A 622 22.84 -2.30 3.46
N ARG A 623 23.76 -2.19 2.49
CA ARG A 623 23.78 -1.12 1.48
C ARG A 623 23.80 -1.69 0.06
N PRO A 624 23.01 -1.16 -0.88
CA PRO A 624 23.01 -1.62 -2.27
C PRO A 624 24.36 -1.27 -2.95
N PRO A 625 24.81 -2.05 -3.94
CA PRO A 625 26.13 -1.92 -4.56
C PRO A 625 26.22 -0.79 -5.61
N ILE A 626 25.69 0.39 -5.29
CA ILE A 626 25.60 1.52 -6.23
C ILE A 626 26.87 2.40 -6.27
N ASP A 627 27.81 2.20 -5.34
CA ASP A 627 29.00 3.08 -5.21
C ASP A 627 29.93 3.01 -6.43
N ASP A 628 29.80 1.95 -7.22
CA ASP A 628 30.51 1.73 -8.50
C ASP A 628 29.83 2.47 -9.67
N LEU A 629 28.71 3.17 -9.45
CA LEU A 629 27.93 3.89 -10.47
C LEU A 629 28.16 5.40 -10.42
N GLY A 630 28.23 6.03 -11.59
CA GLY A 630 28.31 7.48 -11.79
C GLY A 630 27.42 7.97 -12.94
N PRO A 631 27.22 9.30 -13.09
CA PRO A 631 26.21 9.87 -13.98
C PRO A 631 26.38 9.60 -15.49
N GLY A 632 27.49 8.98 -15.91
CA GLY A 632 27.78 8.63 -17.29
C GLY A 632 28.01 7.13 -17.52
N ASP A 633 27.74 6.28 -16.53
CA ASP A 633 27.93 4.84 -16.68
C ASP A 633 26.81 4.23 -17.53
N ASN A 634 27.21 3.68 -18.66
CA ASN A 634 26.32 3.15 -19.68
C ASN A 634 25.80 1.76 -19.27
N ILE A 635 24.77 1.73 -18.42
CA ILE A 635 23.99 0.52 -18.13
C ILE A 635 23.41 0.03 -19.47
N GLN A 636 23.73 -1.21 -19.85
CA GLN A 636 23.20 -1.80 -21.07
C GLN A 636 21.68 -1.97 -20.93
N HIS A 637 20.94 -1.36 -21.87
CA HIS A 637 19.50 -1.47 -22.03
C HIS A 637 19.10 -2.78 -22.73
#